data_AF-X1ENI2-F1
#
_entry.id   AF-X1ENI2-F1
#
_cell.length_a   1.000
_cell.length_b   1.000
_cell.length_c   1.000
_cell.angle_alpha   90.00
_cell.angle_beta   90.00
_cell.angle_gamma   90.00
#
_symmetry.space_group_name_H-M   'P 1'
#
loop_
_entity.id
_entity.type
_entity.pdbx_description
1 polymer ?
#
loop_
_entity_poly.entity_id
_entity_poly.type
_entity_poly.pdbx_seq_one_letter_code
_entity_poly.pdbx_strand_id
1 'polypeptide(L)'
;MARIDKKESQQAFLSDEEKTRKLATRYNVPYIDLSSCNLSRELVQSFPVDFLHRSNFIPFEEKNNIVKIAVADPSDIATIDAIESYLGRKVEVYAASKIA
;
A
#
# COMPACT_ATOMS: atom_id res chain seq x y z
N MET A 1 -12.08 -31.79 -22.43
CA MET A 1 -11.72 -30.51 -23.07
C MET A 1 -11.65 -29.46 -21.98
N ALA A 2 -10.44 -29.05 -21.60
CA ALA A 2 -10.21 -28.12 -20.50
C ALA A 2 -9.64 -26.83 -21.06
N ARG A 3 -10.44 -25.76 -21.11
CA ARG A 3 -10.04 -24.35 -21.14
C ARG A 3 -11.28 -23.54 -20.72
N ILE A 4 -11.21 -22.75 -19.66
CA ILE A 4 -11.64 -21.33 -19.55
C ILE A 4 -11.60 -20.98 -18.04
N ASP A 5 -10.42 -20.59 -17.55
CA ASP A 5 -10.20 -20.06 -16.19
C ASP A 5 -9.57 -18.65 -16.26
N LYS A 6 -9.90 -17.85 -17.28
CA LYS A 6 -9.15 -16.61 -17.59
C LYS A 6 -9.94 -15.30 -17.53
N LYS A 7 -11.21 -15.31 -17.11
CA LYS A 7 -12.03 -14.07 -17.05
C LYS A 7 -12.19 -13.44 -15.66
N GLU A 8 -11.98 -14.16 -14.55
CA GLU A 8 -12.17 -13.58 -13.21
C GLU A 8 -11.01 -12.68 -12.76
N SER A 9 -9.78 -12.95 -13.19
CA SER A 9 -8.61 -12.20 -12.73
C SER A 9 -8.51 -10.77 -13.27
N GLN A 10 -9.18 -10.45 -14.38
CA GLN A 10 -9.17 -9.09 -14.93
C GLN A 10 -10.19 -8.17 -14.23
N GLN A 11 -11.36 -8.69 -13.85
CA GLN A 11 -12.41 -7.87 -13.24
C GLN A 11 -12.10 -7.49 -11.79
N ALA A 12 -11.39 -8.35 -11.06
CA ALA A 12 -10.93 -8.05 -9.70
C ALA A 12 -9.80 -6.99 -9.67
N PHE A 13 -8.87 -7.04 -10.63
CA PHE A 13 -7.73 -6.11 -10.71
C PHE A 13 -8.17 -4.67 -11.05
N LEU A 14 -9.04 -4.52 -12.05
CA LEU A 14 -9.63 -3.23 -12.41
C LEU A 14 -10.44 -2.62 -11.26
N SER A 15 -11.13 -3.46 -10.47
CA SER A 15 -11.91 -3.00 -9.33
C SER A 15 -11.04 -2.45 -8.21
N ASP A 16 -9.83 -2.99 -8.00
CA ASP A 16 -8.93 -2.54 -6.94
C ASP A 16 -8.27 -1.21 -7.31
N GLU A 17 -7.76 -1.08 -8.53
CA GLU A 17 -7.20 0.17 -9.05
C GLU A 17 -8.21 1.33 -9.01
N GLU A 18 -9.46 1.09 -9.44
CA GLU A 18 -10.51 2.10 -9.38
C GLU A 18 -10.88 2.46 -7.94
N LYS A 19 -10.93 1.49 -7.02
CA LYS A 19 -11.19 1.73 -5.60
C LYS A 19 -10.09 2.57 -4.99
N THR A 20 -8.83 2.16 -5.12
CA THR A 20 -7.68 2.90 -4.58
C THR A 20 -7.59 4.29 -5.17
N ARG A 21 -7.85 4.49 -6.48
CA ARG A 21 -7.85 5.82 -7.10
C ARG A 21 -9.01 6.69 -6.61
N LYS A 22 -10.20 6.13 -6.39
CA LYS A 22 -11.33 6.84 -5.77
C LYS A 22 -11.03 7.24 -4.33
N LEU A 23 -10.45 6.34 -3.54
CA LEU A 23 -10.03 6.61 -2.18
C LEU A 23 -8.95 7.69 -2.15
N ALA A 24 -7.94 7.60 -3.02
CA ALA A 24 -6.89 8.60 -3.14
C ALA A 24 -7.46 10.00 -3.39
N THR A 25 -8.39 10.10 -4.36
CA THR A 25 -9.08 11.35 -4.69
C THR A 25 -9.95 11.85 -3.53
N ARG A 26 -10.69 10.94 -2.88
CA ARG A 26 -11.62 11.27 -1.78
C ARG A 26 -10.90 11.74 -0.53
N TYR A 27 -9.79 11.10 -0.18
CA TYR A 27 -8.98 11.39 0.99
C TYR A 27 -7.86 12.40 0.70
N ASN A 28 -7.77 12.89 -0.54
CA ASN A 28 -6.73 13.81 -1.00
C ASN A 28 -5.30 13.29 -0.73
N VAL A 29 -5.11 11.97 -0.79
CA VAL A 29 -3.79 11.35 -0.60
C VAL A 29 -3.08 11.14 -1.94
N PRO A 30 -1.75 11.31 -1.98
CA PRO A 30 -0.97 11.07 -3.18
C PRO A 30 -1.03 9.60 -3.59
N TYR A 31 -1.34 9.35 -4.87
CA TYR A 31 -1.26 8.03 -5.45
C TYR A 31 0.16 7.78 -5.98
N ILE A 32 0.79 6.68 -5.57
CA ILE A 32 2.13 6.29 -6.00
C ILE A 32 2.16 4.88 -6.56
N ASP A 33 2.98 4.68 -7.58
CA ASP A 33 3.21 3.36 -8.15
C ASP A 33 4.48 2.75 -7.55
N LEU A 34 4.31 1.70 -6.73
CA LEU A 34 5.42 0.99 -6.10
C LEU A 34 6.29 0.22 -7.10
N SER A 35 5.77 -0.10 -8.30
CA SER A 35 6.55 -0.78 -9.35
C SER A 35 7.52 0.17 -10.04
N SER A 36 7.17 1.47 -10.10
CA SER A 36 7.99 2.53 -10.70
C SER A 36 8.88 3.24 -9.67
N CYS A 37 8.59 3.11 -8.38
CA CYS A 37 9.35 3.75 -7.31
C CYS A 37 10.54 2.89 -6.83
N ASN A 38 11.60 3.54 -6.37
CA ASN A 38 12.79 2.85 -5.86
C ASN A 38 12.52 2.33 -4.44
N LEU A 39 11.87 1.18 -4.33
CA LEU A 39 11.58 0.53 -3.05
C LEU A 39 12.86 0.23 -2.29
N SER A 40 12.99 0.80 -1.10
CA SER A 40 14.09 0.47 -0.18
C SER A 40 13.85 -0.92 0.39
N ARG A 41 14.34 -1.96 -0.29
CA ARG A 41 14.17 -3.35 0.15
C ARG A 41 14.73 -3.58 1.56
N GLU A 42 15.81 -2.89 1.94
CA GLU A 42 16.34 -2.94 3.30
C GLU A 42 15.35 -2.39 4.32
N LEU A 43 14.65 -1.31 3.98
CA LEU A 43 13.58 -0.74 4.81
C LEU A 43 12.44 -1.76 4.94
N VAL A 44 11.94 -2.31 3.83
CA VAL A 44 10.88 -3.34 3.84
C VAL A 44 11.29 -4.55 4.69
N GLN A 45 12.52 -5.04 4.53
CA GLN A 45 13.04 -6.18 5.31
C GLN A 45 13.27 -5.85 6.79
N SER A 46 13.38 -4.57 7.15
CA SER A 46 13.40 -4.13 8.55
C SER A 46 12.05 -4.35 9.24
N PHE A 47 10.96 -4.44 8.47
CA PHE A 47 9.63 -4.71 9.00
C PHE A 47 9.31 -6.20 8.95
N PRO A 48 8.63 -6.73 9.99
CA PRO A 48 8.14 -8.10 9.96
C PRO A 48 7.07 -8.25 8.87
N VAL A 49 7.24 -9.26 8.02
CA VAL A 49 6.34 -9.57 6.89
C VAL A 49 4.89 -9.72 7.34
N ASP A 50 4.66 -10.29 8.53
CA ASP A 50 3.32 -10.44 9.12
C ASP A 50 2.62 -9.09 9.31
N PHE A 51 3.36 -8.06 9.76
CA PHE A 51 2.81 -6.72 9.95
C PHE A 51 2.47 -6.05 8.62
N LEU A 52 3.35 -6.18 7.62
CA LEU A 52 3.12 -5.66 6.26
C LEU A 52 1.88 -6.31 5.62
N HIS A 53 1.74 -7.63 5.75
CA HIS A 53 0.59 -8.38 5.23
C HIS A 53 -0.69 -8.05 5.98
N ARG A 54 -0.67 -8.01 7.32
CA ARG A 54 -1.86 -7.74 8.14
C ARG A 54 -2.40 -6.33 7.90
N SER A 55 -1.50 -5.36 7.80
CA SER A 55 -1.83 -3.94 7.65
C SER A 55 -1.85 -3.50 6.18
N ASN A 56 -1.65 -4.44 5.24
CA ASN A 56 -1.74 -4.24 3.79
C ASN A 56 -1.01 -2.98 3.28
N PHE A 57 0.19 -2.75 3.80
CA PHE A 57 1.02 -1.58 3.49
C PHE A 57 2.46 -1.99 3.20
N ILE A 58 3.17 -1.16 2.42
CA ILE A 58 4.58 -1.33 2.13
C ILE A 58 5.32 0.00 2.34
N PRO A 59 6.31 0.07 3.23
CA PRO A 59 7.20 1.22 3.36
C PRO A 59 8.19 1.23 2.20
N PHE A 60 8.29 2.34 1.47
CA PHE A 60 9.18 2.43 0.31
C PHE A 60 10.35 3.39 0.52
N GLU A 61 10.17 4.42 1.34
CA GLU A 61 11.16 5.45 1.60
C GLU A 61 11.02 5.96 3.03
N GLU A 62 12.14 6.19 3.70
CA GLU A 62 12.19 6.93 4.97
C GLU A 62 13.00 8.21 4.75
N LYS A 63 12.44 9.36 5.12
CA LYS A 63 13.13 10.66 4.98
C LYS A 63 12.74 11.61 6.10
N ASN A 64 13.73 12.29 6.69
CA ASN A 64 13.51 13.26 7.77
C ASN A 64 12.67 12.73 8.94
N ASN A 65 12.91 11.49 9.37
CA ASN A 65 12.15 10.84 10.45
C ASN A 65 10.65 10.63 10.12
N ILE A 66 10.29 10.68 8.83
CA ILE A 66 8.97 10.36 8.30
C ILE A 66 9.11 9.12 7.42
N VAL A 67 8.29 8.10 7.67
CA VAL A 67 8.27 6.88 6.84
C VAL A 67 7.14 6.99 5.84
N LYS A 68 7.47 6.97 4.56
CA LYS A 68 6.49 6.94 3.49
C LYS A 68 6.04 5.51 3.27
N ILE A 69 4.75 5.30 3.51
CA ILE A 69 4.09 4.01 3.36
C ILE A 69 3.11 4.08 2.21
N ALA A 70 3.06 3.01 1.43
CA ALA A 70 2.05 2.83 0.42
C ALA A 70 1.03 1.81 0.90
N VAL A 71 -0.24 2.21 0.90
CA VAL A 71 -1.39 1.42 1.35
C VAL A 71 -2.35 1.24 0.18
N ALA A 72 -3.01 0.08 0.11
CA ALA A 72 -4.09 -0.11 -0.85
C ALA A 72 -5.36 0.66 -0.45
N ASP A 73 -5.60 0.79 0.87
CA ASP A 73 -6.77 1.45 1.43
C ASP A 73 -6.36 2.58 2.41
N PRO A 74 -6.32 3.84 1.95
CA PRO A 74 -6.02 4.98 2.82
C PRO A 74 -7.20 5.41 3.71
N SER A 75 -8.34 4.73 3.64
CA SER A 75 -9.48 4.99 4.53
C SER A 75 -9.30 4.37 5.91
N ASP A 76 -8.39 3.40 6.04
CA ASP A 76 -8.17 2.67 7.28
C ASP A 76 -7.22 3.43 8.23
N ILE A 77 -7.77 4.49 8.84
CA ILE A 77 -7.05 5.34 9.79
C ILE A 77 -6.54 4.53 10.99
N ALA A 78 -7.26 3.47 11.39
CA ALA A 78 -6.85 2.59 12.49
C ALA A 78 -5.53 1.85 12.19
N THR A 79 -5.38 1.36 10.97
CA THR A 79 -4.12 0.74 10.53
C THR A 79 -2.99 1.76 10.48
N ILE A 80 -3.25 2.96 9.95
CA ILE A 80 -2.25 4.03 9.89
C ILE A 80 -1.77 4.40 11.30
N ASP A 81 -2.68 4.60 12.25
CA ASP A 81 -2.36 4.92 13.64
C ASP A 81 -1.56 3.79 14.31
N ALA A 82 -1.92 2.52 14.07
CA ALA A 82 -1.18 1.38 14.58
C ALA A 82 0.25 1.31 14.02
N ILE A 83 0.43 1.67 12.75
CA ILE A 83 1.74 1.76 12.10
C ILE A 83 2.55 2.91 12.73
N GLU A 84 1.99 4.11 12.85
CA GLU A 84 2.68 5.24 13.50
C GLU A 84 3.08 4.93 14.94
N SER A 85 2.19 4.28 15.70
CA SER A 85 2.44 3.84 17.07
C SER A 85 3.54 2.78 17.15
N TYR A 86 3.54 1.82 16.23
CA TYR A 86 4.56 0.77 16.15
C TYR A 86 5.94 1.34 15.77
N LEU A 87 5.99 2.27 14.81
CA LEU A 87 7.24 2.91 14.40
C LEU A 87 7.72 3.97 15.40
N GLY A 88 6.82 4.56 16.18
CA GLY A 88 7.12 5.72 17.02
C GLY A 88 7.53 6.96 16.21
N ARG A 89 7.16 7.02 14.93
CA ARG A 89 7.52 8.07 13.97
C ARG A 89 6.30 8.42 13.14
N LYS A 90 6.31 9.62 12.55
CA LYS A 90 5.26 10.01 11.61
C LYS A 90 5.33 9.14 10.36
N VAL A 91 4.18 8.71 9.86
CA VAL A 91 4.09 8.08 8.55
C VAL A 91 3.33 8.95 7.57
N GLU A 92 3.77 8.92 6.32
CA GLU A 92 3.09 9.59 5.23
C GLU A 92 2.43 8.54 4.36
N VAL A 93 1.10 8.65 4.24
CA VAL A 93 0.26 7.65 3.60
C VAL A 93 0.13 7.96 2.11
N TYR A 94 0.50 6.99 1.29
CA TYR A 94 0.35 7.04 -0.16
C TYR A 94 -0.59 5.93 -0.62
N ALA A 95 -1.50 6.23 -1.53
CA ALA A 95 -2.37 5.22 -2.12
C ALA A 95 -1.61 4.46 -3.22
N ALA A 96 -1.60 3.13 -3.20
CA ALA A 96 -1.01 2.31 -4.24
C ALA A 96 -1.90 1.10 -4.53
N SER A 97 -2.30 0.92 -5.79
CA SER A 97 -3.16 -0.21 -6.20
C SER A 97 -2.42 -1.55 -6.25
N LYS A 98 -1.08 -1.51 -6.20
CA LYS A 98 -0.24 -2.69 -6.33
C LYS A 98 0.78 -2.74 -5.22
N ILE A 99 0.40 -3.43 -4.16
CA ILE A 99 1.27 -3.94 -3.11
C ILE A 99 1.62 -5.36 -3.52
N ALA A 100 2.91 -5.59 -3.81
CA ALA A 100 3.42 -6.80 -4.44
C ALA A 100 3.58 -7.97 -3.47
#